data_AF-A0A9P8A9G5-F1
#
_entry.id   AF-A0A9P8A9G5-F1
#
_cell.length_a   1.000
_cell.length_b   1.000
_cell.length_c   1.000
_cell.angle_alpha   90.00
_cell.angle_beta   90.00
_cell.angle_gamma   90.00
#
_symmetry.space_group_name_H-M   'P 1'
#
loop_
_entity.id
_entity.type
_entity.pdbx_description
1 polymer ?
#
loop_
_entity_poly.entity_id
_entity_poly.type
_entity_poly.pdbx_seq_one_letter_code
_entity_poly.pdbx_strand_id
1 'polypeptide(L)'
;MRNSTIPVYSLRRQMLRMSWNKYNLYNMTQRSRVVNNANKTLYQQKWASKKDTRSYHGDQITERQWQSMFKTRLPTANTKVGGVEPHPPVFSLTFAEMERRLDFIVFRSNFAPSIYAARQLVGHGKVTVNGKSMPYPSHRVTDGDIIQVDPSSVSTLKQAKAPEGEEAESAVKAPMEFVPQPFSQPFLFVPDYLEVNYNTCSTCFLRSPISRPGKTEIPSPFPPQMHALAYEFYARNRK
;
A
#
# COMPACT_ATOMS: atom_id res chain seq x y z
N MET A 1 15.52 11.96 -9.95
CA MET A 1 15.56 10.53 -9.59
C MET A 1 16.95 10.23 -9.03
N ARG A 2 17.08 9.52 -7.90
CA ARG A 2 18.41 9.12 -7.41
C ARG A 2 18.87 7.93 -8.24
N ASN A 3 19.88 8.12 -9.09
CA ASN A 3 20.50 7.07 -9.89
C ASN A 3 21.23 6.09 -8.97
N SER A 4 20.47 5.17 -8.35
CA SER A 4 21.04 4.01 -7.70
C SER A 4 21.29 2.96 -8.77
N THR A 5 22.53 2.48 -8.87
CA THR A 5 22.92 1.36 -9.75
C THR A 5 22.26 0.03 -9.36
N ILE A 6 21.51 0.01 -8.26
CA ILE A 6 20.92 -1.20 -7.69
C ILE A 6 19.47 -1.32 -8.16
N PRO A 7 19.09 -2.45 -8.79
CA PRO A 7 17.72 -2.69 -9.20
C PRO A 7 16.72 -2.61 -8.03
N VAL A 8 15.54 -2.05 -8.28
CA VAL A 8 14.44 -1.94 -7.30
C VAL A 8 14.07 -3.32 -6.72
N TYR A 9 14.07 -4.36 -7.58
CA TYR A 9 13.79 -5.76 -7.24
C TYR A 9 15.08 -6.60 -7.20
N SER A 10 16.01 -6.24 -6.33
CA SER A 10 17.27 -6.98 -6.17
C SER A 10 17.05 -8.35 -5.48
N LEU A 11 17.44 -9.44 -6.16
CA LEU A 11 17.40 -10.80 -5.62
C LEU A 11 18.42 -11.05 -4.49
N ARG A 12 19.48 -10.23 -4.43
CA ARG A 12 20.48 -10.30 -3.35
C ARG A 12 20.00 -9.62 -2.08
N ARG A 13 19.33 -8.46 -2.21
CA ARG A 13 18.84 -7.69 -1.05
C ARG A 13 17.48 -8.17 -0.55
N GLN A 14 16.66 -8.77 -1.42
CA GLN A 14 15.34 -9.33 -1.09
C GLN A 14 14.40 -8.35 -0.36
N MET A 15 14.49 -7.07 -0.71
CA MET A 15 13.63 -6.02 -0.17
C MET A 15 12.25 -6.12 -0.80
N LEU A 16 11.21 -6.24 0.03
CA LEU A 16 9.84 -6.38 -0.42
C LEU A 16 9.27 -5.01 -0.80
N ARG A 17 8.54 -4.94 -1.91
CA ARG A 17 7.95 -3.71 -2.45
C ARG A 17 6.44 -3.83 -2.57
N MET A 18 5.75 -2.69 -2.65
CA MET A 18 4.33 -2.62 -3.03
C MET A 18 4.19 -2.70 -4.56
N SER A 19 4.35 -3.91 -5.11
CA SER A 19 4.18 -4.18 -6.54
C SER A 19 3.91 -5.67 -6.82
N TRP A 20 3.18 -5.93 -7.90
CA TRP A 20 2.86 -7.28 -8.40
C TRP A 20 3.98 -7.93 -9.24
N ASN A 21 5.20 -7.40 -9.15
CA ASN A 21 6.32 -7.91 -9.95
C ASN A 21 6.70 -9.35 -9.57
N LYS A 22 6.98 -10.20 -10.58
CA LYS A 22 7.43 -11.59 -10.39
C LYS A 22 8.65 -11.74 -9.46
N TYR A 23 9.61 -10.82 -9.51
CA TYR A 23 10.79 -10.85 -8.64
C TYR A 23 10.45 -10.46 -7.20
N ASN A 24 9.45 -9.58 -7.02
CA ASN A 24 8.94 -9.25 -5.69
C ASN A 24 8.22 -10.46 -5.08
N LEU A 25 7.39 -11.15 -5.87
CA LEU A 25 6.74 -12.40 -5.47
C LEU A 25 7.77 -13.46 -5.07
N TYR A 26 8.81 -13.66 -5.88
CA TYR A 26 9.91 -14.57 -5.55
C TYR A 26 10.61 -14.18 -4.24
N ASN A 27 10.90 -12.89 -4.03
CA ASN A 27 11.50 -12.44 -2.78
C ASN A 27 10.58 -12.68 -1.57
N MET A 28 9.26 -12.56 -1.73
CA MET A 28 8.30 -12.86 -0.66
C MET A 28 8.33 -14.32 -0.25
N THR A 29 8.40 -15.25 -1.20
CA THR A 29 8.42 -16.69 -0.89
C THR A 29 9.71 -17.13 -0.22
N GLN A 30 10.86 -16.55 -0.62
CA GLN A 30 12.16 -16.88 -0.04
C GLN A 30 12.39 -16.28 1.35
N ARG A 31 11.66 -15.21 1.70
CA ARG A 31 11.88 -14.42 2.92
C ARG A 31 11.16 -14.96 4.16
N SER A 32 10.42 -16.06 4.08
CA SER A 32 9.65 -16.58 5.23
C SER A 32 10.51 -17.03 6.43
N ARG A 33 11.84 -17.03 6.32
CA ARG A 33 12.75 -17.28 7.44
C ARG A 33 12.70 -16.13 8.44
N VAL A 34 12.41 -16.45 9.70
CA VAL A 34 12.45 -15.51 10.83
C VAL A 34 13.83 -14.83 10.87
N VAL A 35 13.84 -13.49 11.01
CA VAL A 35 15.09 -12.73 11.07
C VAL A 35 15.85 -13.14 12.34
N ASN A 36 17.01 -13.78 12.17
CA ASN A 36 17.87 -14.07 13.31
C ASN A 36 18.43 -12.76 13.88
N ASN A 37 18.10 -12.51 15.15
CA ASN A 37 18.48 -11.32 15.91
C ASN A 37 19.44 -11.63 17.07
N ALA A 38 19.81 -12.90 17.30
CA ALA A 38 20.59 -13.33 18.47
C ALA A 38 21.91 -12.56 18.63
N ASN A 39 22.61 -12.33 17.51
CA ASN A 39 23.93 -11.67 17.51
C ASN A 39 23.85 -10.16 17.20
N LYS A 40 22.65 -9.56 17.20
CA LYS A 40 22.47 -8.16 16.83
C LYS A 40 22.20 -7.30 18.05
N THR A 41 22.86 -6.15 18.12
CA THR A 41 22.52 -5.13 19.14
C THR A 41 21.10 -4.60 18.91
N LEU A 42 20.48 -4.06 19.95
CA LEU A 42 19.13 -3.48 19.84
C LEU A 42 19.03 -2.41 18.73
N TYR A 43 20.06 -1.58 18.58
CA TYR A 43 20.11 -0.59 17.49
C TYR A 43 20.14 -1.26 16.11
N GLN A 44 20.96 -2.31 15.93
CA GLN A 44 21.02 -3.06 14.68
C GLN A 44 19.68 -3.73 14.35
N GLN A 45 19.00 -4.29 15.35
CA GLN A 45 17.66 -4.88 15.20
C GLN A 45 16.62 -3.83 14.76
N LYS A 46 16.62 -2.67 15.43
CA LYS A 46 15.75 -1.52 15.09
C LYS A 46 16.00 -0.99 13.69
N TRP A 47 17.26 -0.79 13.33
CA TRP A 47 17.65 -0.26 12.02
C TRP A 47 17.32 -1.23 10.88
N ALA A 48 17.55 -2.53 11.08
CA ALA A 48 17.16 -3.56 10.10
C ALA A 48 15.64 -3.58 9.89
N SER A 49 14.87 -3.61 10.98
CA SER A 49 13.40 -3.62 10.94
C SER A 49 12.85 -2.36 10.27
N LYS A 50 13.41 -1.19 10.59
CA LYS A 50 13.11 0.09 9.94
C LYS A 50 13.38 0.02 8.43
N LYS A 51 14.56 -0.42 8.03
CA LYS A 51 14.96 -0.52 6.60
C LYS A 51 14.00 -1.44 5.83
N ASP A 52 13.67 -2.58 6.42
CA ASP A 52 12.82 -3.59 5.80
C ASP A 52 11.36 -3.15 5.70
N THR A 53 10.79 -2.66 6.79
CA THR A 53 9.40 -2.17 6.77
C THR A 53 9.23 -0.98 5.83
N ARG A 54 10.16 -0.02 5.83
CA ARG A 54 10.16 1.13 4.89
C ARG A 54 10.31 0.72 3.43
N SER A 55 10.94 -0.43 3.17
CA SER A 55 11.11 -0.93 1.80
C SER A 55 9.79 -1.25 1.12
N TYR A 56 8.78 -1.64 1.92
CA TYR A 56 7.42 -1.90 1.48
C TYR A 56 6.55 -0.66 1.72
N HIS A 57 6.49 -0.20 2.98
CA HIS A 57 5.65 0.91 3.41
C HIS A 57 6.30 2.25 3.07
N GLY A 58 6.01 2.78 1.88
CA GLY A 58 6.39 4.14 1.48
C GLY A 58 7.77 4.25 0.83
N ASP A 59 8.22 3.25 0.08
CA ASP A 59 9.51 3.29 -0.62
C ASP A 59 9.69 4.55 -1.50
N GLN A 60 8.58 5.06 -2.05
CA GLN A 60 8.56 6.22 -2.93
C GLN A 60 8.73 7.58 -2.21
N ILE A 61 8.60 7.61 -0.87
CA ILE A 61 8.75 8.85 -0.08
C ILE A 61 10.12 8.93 0.58
N THR A 62 10.62 10.16 0.73
CA THR A 62 11.88 10.38 1.44
C THR A 62 11.73 10.12 2.94
N GLU A 63 12.83 9.81 3.61
CA GLU A 63 12.82 9.58 5.05
C GLU A 63 12.40 10.82 5.84
N ARG A 64 12.78 12.01 5.38
CA ARG A 64 12.37 13.29 5.98
C ARG A 64 10.85 13.49 5.88
N GLN A 65 10.26 13.20 4.73
CA GLN A 65 8.80 13.25 4.56
C GLN A 65 8.11 12.23 5.47
N TRP A 66 8.63 11.00 5.55
CA TRP A 66 8.08 9.98 6.44
C TRP A 66 8.10 10.43 7.91
N GLN A 67 9.25 10.92 8.41
CA GLN A 67 9.38 11.37 9.80
C GLN A 67 8.43 12.52 10.15
N SER A 68 8.15 13.41 9.20
CA SER A 68 7.15 14.48 9.39
C SER A 68 5.72 13.94 9.52
N MET A 69 5.43 12.79 8.90
CA MET A 69 4.10 12.17 8.91
C MET A 69 3.88 11.20 10.07
N PHE A 70 4.94 10.58 10.56
CA PHE A 70 4.88 9.58 11.63
C PHE A 70 4.23 10.12 12.90
N LYS A 71 3.27 9.36 13.45
CA LYS A 71 2.59 9.67 14.70
C LYS A 71 2.97 8.67 15.77
N THR A 72 3.42 9.17 16.91
CA THR A 72 3.76 8.36 18.09
C THR A 72 2.49 7.80 18.75
N ARG A 73 1.38 8.55 18.72
CA ARG A 73 0.08 8.07 19.22
C ARG A 73 -0.62 7.27 18.12
N LEU A 74 -0.66 5.96 18.28
CA LEU A 74 -1.32 5.04 17.36
C LEU A 74 -2.79 4.83 17.77
N PRO A 75 -3.74 4.82 16.83
CA PRO A 75 -5.15 4.63 17.13
C PRO A 75 -5.36 3.19 17.63
N THR A 76 -5.93 3.04 18.83
CA THR A 76 -6.27 1.73 19.39
C THR A 76 -7.78 1.65 19.52
N ALA A 77 -8.39 0.57 19.04
CA ALA A 77 -9.80 0.33 19.31
C ALA A 77 -9.96 0.02 20.81
N ASN A 78 -10.94 0.64 21.47
CA ASN A 78 -11.23 0.39 22.89
C ASN A 78 -11.49 -1.11 23.10
N THR A 79 -10.51 -1.82 23.65
CA THR A 79 -10.70 -3.19 24.11
C THR A 79 -11.46 -3.10 25.43
N LYS A 80 -12.53 -3.87 25.61
CA LYS A 80 -13.25 -3.89 26.89
C LYS A 80 -12.26 -4.28 28.00
N VAL A 81 -12.07 -3.38 28.96
CA VAL A 81 -11.22 -3.63 30.13
C VAL A 81 -11.85 -4.79 30.91
N GLY A 82 -11.15 -5.93 31.01
CA GLY A 82 -11.62 -7.14 31.71
C GLY A 82 -11.89 -8.38 30.84
N GLY A 83 -11.69 -8.31 29.52
CA GLY A 83 -11.72 -9.50 28.66
C GLY A 83 -10.40 -10.32 28.72
N VAL A 84 -10.49 -11.64 28.48
CA VAL A 84 -9.34 -12.56 28.36
C VAL A 84 -8.59 -12.40 27.02
N GLU A 85 -9.04 -11.48 26.16
CA GLU A 85 -8.47 -11.33 24.82
C GLU A 85 -7.05 -10.76 24.84
N PRO A 86 -6.16 -11.27 23.98
CA PRO A 86 -4.79 -10.76 23.89
C PRO A 86 -4.79 -9.30 23.44
N HIS A 87 -3.85 -8.51 23.97
CA HIS A 87 -3.70 -7.12 23.55
C HIS A 87 -3.52 -7.00 22.04
N PRO A 88 -4.19 -6.04 21.37
CA PRO A 88 -4.04 -5.84 19.94
C PRO A 88 -2.58 -5.49 19.60
N PRO A 89 -2.04 -5.97 18.48
CA PRO A 89 -0.69 -5.62 18.02
C PRO A 89 -0.65 -4.18 17.48
N VAL A 90 -0.77 -3.18 18.37
CA VAL A 90 -0.89 -1.76 18.03
C VAL A 90 0.28 -1.27 17.17
N PHE A 91 1.50 -1.76 17.43
CA PHE A 91 2.67 -1.34 16.66
C PHE A 91 2.60 -1.73 15.18
N SER A 92 1.79 -2.71 14.78
CA SER A 92 1.52 -2.95 13.35
C SER A 92 0.94 -1.72 12.64
N LEU A 93 0.37 -0.77 13.38
CA LEU A 93 -0.14 0.52 12.90
C LEU A 93 0.94 1.58 12.67
N THR A 94 2.23 1.25 12.83
CA THR A 94 3.36 2.19 12.62
C THR A 94 3.24 2.98 11.32
N PHE A 95 2.73 2.36 10.25
CA PHE A 95 2.59 2.95 8.92
C PHE A 95 1.14 3.34 8.55
N ALA A 96 0.21 3.41 9.52
CA ALA A 96 -1.22 3.70 9.26
C ALA A 96 -1.44 5.00 8.47
N GLU A 97 -0.65 6.04 8.76
CA GLU A 97 -0.74 7.33 8.06
C GLU A 97 -0.41 7.25 6.57
N MET A 98 0.31 6.21 6.13
CA MET A 98 0.60 5.99 4.72
C MET A 98 -0.65 5.54 3.96
N GLU A 99 -1.50 4.71 4.58
CA GLU A 99 -2.70 4.16 3.96
C GLU A 99 -3.77 5.23 3.66
N ARG A 100 -3.65 6.43 4.25
CA ARG A 100 -4.52 7.59 3.96
C ARG A 100 -4.11 8.38 2.71
N ARG A 101 -2.97 8.08 2.11
CA ARG A 101 -2.50 8.80 0.93
C ARG A 101 -3.23 8.32 -0.32
N LEU A 102 -3.53 9.25 -1.22
CA LEU A 102 -4.22 8.96 -2.47
C LEU A 102 -3.51 7.89 -3.32
N ASP A 103 -2.17 7.92 -3.40
CA ASP A 103 -1.41 6.89 -4.13
C ASP A 103 -1.53 5.50 -3.49
N PHE A 104 -1.59 5.41 -2.16
CA PHE A 104 -1.81 4.15 -1.45
C PHE A 104 -3.21 3.60 -1.72
N ILE A 105 -4.24 4.43 -1.63
CA ILE A 105 -5.63 4.00 -1.82
C ILE A 105 -5.84 3.47 -3.23
N VAL A 106 -5.32 4.15 -4.25
CA VAL A 106 -5.39 3.69 -5.65
C VAL A 106 -4.71 2.32 -5.81
N PHE A 107 -3.55 2.10 -5.18
CA PHE A 107 -2.87 0.81 -5.20
C PHE A 107 -3.64 -0.28 -4.41
N ARG A 108 -4.12 0.02 -3.20
CA ARG A 108 -4.88 -0.91 -2.33
C ARG A 108 -6.25 -1.28 -2.90
N SER A 109 -6.79 -0.44 -3.78
CA SER A 109 -8.02 -0.70 -4.53
C SER A 109 -7.81 -1.57 -5.77
N ASN A 110 -6.57 -2.03 -6.02
CA ASN A 110 -6.20 -2.85 -7.18
C ASN A 110 -6.36 -2.15 -8.55
N PHE A 111 -6.35 -0.81 -8.59
CA PHE A 111 -6.37 -0.04 -9.85
C PHE A 111 -4.99 0.14 -10.47
N ALA A 112 -3.92 -0.17 -9.74
CA ALA A 112 -2.55 -0.02 -10.20
C ALA A 112 -1.65 -1.19 -9.76
N PRO A 113 -0.71 -1.66 -10.61
CA PRO A 113 0.12 -2.82 -10.33
C PRO A 113 1.32 -2.53 -9.41
N SER A 114 1.57 -1.26 -9.10
CA SER A 114 2.59 -0.82 -8.16
C SER A 114 2.25 0.54 -7.57
N ILE A 115 2.84 0.85 -6.42
CA ILE A 115 2.69 2.19 -5.82
C ILE A 115 3.23 3.31 -6.72
N TYR A 116 4.25 3.01 -7.53
CA TYR A 116 4.82 3.97 -8.49
C TYR A 116 3.85 4.23 -9.66
N ALA A 117 3.19 3.18 -10.16
CA ALA A 117 2.15 3.32 -11.19
C ALA A 117 0.94 4.08 -10.65
N ALA A 118 0.48 3.78 -9.42
CA ALA A 118 -0.59 4.53 -8.76
C ALA A 118 -0.24 6.02 -8.65
N ARG A 119 1.01 6.32 -8.27
CA ARG A 119 1.50 7.69 -8.16
C ARG A 119 1.55 8.42 -9.51
N GLN A 120 1.89 7.72 -10.59
CA GLN A 120 1.85 8.26 -11.96
C GLN A 120 0.41 8.55 -12.40
N LEU A 121 -0.53 7.64 -12.16
CA LEU A 121 -1.95 7.84 -12.47
C LEU A 121 -2.50 9.10 -11.80
N VAL A 122 -2.22 9.25 -10.50
CA VAL A 122 -2.62 10.45 -9.76
C VAL A 122 -1.93 11.68 -10.34
N GLY A 123 -0.61 11.66 -10.53
CA GLY A 123 0.15 12.81 -11.04
C GLY A 123 -0.27 13.25 -12.46
N HIS A 124 -0.78 12.34 -13.27
CA HIS A 124 -1.31 12.62 -14.61
C HIS A 124 -2.79 13.10 -14.59
N GLY A 125 -3.38 13.29 -13.41
CA GLY A 125 -4.75 13.80 -13.27
C GLY A 125 -5.84 12.77 -13.61
N LYS A 126 -5.51 11.48 -13.62
CA LYS A 126 -6.45 10.38 -13.90
C LYS A 126 -7.31 9.96 -12.71
N VAL A 127 -7.18 10.67 -11.58
CA VAL A 127 -7.84 10.36 -10.32
C VAL A 127 -8.59 11.59 -9.82
N THR A 128 -9.85 11.38 -9.44
CA THR A 128 -10.70 12.39 -8.81
C THR A 128 -11.03 12.00 -7.37
N VAL A 129 -11.21 12.99 -6.52
CA VAL A 129 -11.69 12.84 -5.14
C VAL A 129 -12.95 13.68 -5.02
N ASN A 130 -14.07 13.05 -4.66
CA ASN A 130 -15.40 13.67 -4.59
C ASN A 130 -15.74 14.47 -5.86
N GLY A 131 -15.46 13.89 -7.03
CA GLY A 131 -15.71 14.50 -8.35
C GLY A 131 -14.71 15.58 -8.79
N LYS A 132 -13.75 15.98 -7.94
CA LYS A 132 -12.74 16.98 -8.28
C LYS A 132 -11.41 16.32 -8.65
N SER A 133 -10.77 16.76 -9.74
CA SER A 133 -9.44 16.27 -10.12
C SER A 133 -8.41 16.59 -9.03
N MET A 134 -7.64 15.57 -8.63
CA MET A 134 -6.69 15.67 -7.52
C MET A 134 -5.31 15.15 -7.95
N PRO A 135 -4.48 15.96 -8.65
CA PRO A 135 -3.19 15.52 -9.18
C PRO A 135 -2.06 15.48 -8.14
N TYR A 136 -2.41 15.26 -6.87
CA TYR A 136 -1.48 15.30 -5.74
C TYR A 136 -1.43 13.93 -5.05
N PRO A 137 -0.42 13.08 -5.37
CA PRO A 137 -0.34 11.75 -4.77
C PRO A 137 -0.10 11.76 -3.25
N SER A 138 0.35 12.89 -2.69
CA SER A 138 0.49 13.09 -1.24
C SER A 138 -0.79 13.58 -0.55
N HIS A 139 -1.87 13.80 -1.30
CA HIS A 139 -3.15 14.17 -0.73
C HIS A 139 -3.59 13.11 0.27
N ARG A 140 -4.00 13.55 1.47
CA ARG A 140 -4.49 12.69 2.55
C ARG A 140 -6.00 12.76 2.54
N VAL A 141 -6.63 11.63 2.29
CA VAL A 141 -8.09 11.56 2.28
C VAL A 141 -8.65 11.63 3.70
N THR A 142 -9.89 12.07 3.78
CA THR A 142 -10.74 12.00 4.96
C THR A 142 -11.68 10.79 4.88
N ASP A 143 -12.09 10.34 6.05
CA ASP A 143 -13.07 9.26 6.21
C ASP A 143 -14.38 9.68 5.51
N GLY A 144 -14.89 8.85 4.60
CA GLY A 144 -16.04 9.10 3.74
C GLY A 144 -15.71 9.58 2.32
N ASP A 145 -14.46 9.94 2.02
CA ASP A 145 -14.10 10.40 0.66
C ASP A 145 -14.29 9.30 -0.39
N ILE A 146 -14.78 9.70 -1.56
CA ILE A 146 -14.94 8.85 -2.74
C ILE A 146 -13.82 9.17 -3.73
N ILE A 147 -13.00 8.17 -4.02
CA ILE A 147 -11.91 8.23 -5.00
C ILE A 147 -12.37 7.51 -6.26
N GLN A 148 -12.20 8.13 -7.43
CA GLN A 148 -12.50 7.50 -8.70
C GLN A 148 -11.30 7.58 -9.63
N VAL A 149 -11.04 6.49 -10.35
CA VAL A 149 -9.96 6.39 -11.35
C VAL A 149 -10.59 6.29 -12.73
N ASP A 150 -10.00 6.98 -13.70
CA ASP A 150 -10.34 6.82 -15.12
C ASP A 150 -10.16 5.35 -15.53
N PRO A 151 -11.24 4.62 -15.88
CA PRO A 151 -11.15 3.18 -16.19
C PRO A 151 -10.18 2.86 -17.33
N SER A 152 -10.05 3.76 -18.30
CA SER A 152 -9.13 3.60 -19.45
C SER A 152 -7.66 3.58 -19.04
N SER A 153 -7.36 4.11 -17.86
CA SER A 153 -6.00 4.20 -17.31
C SER A 153 -5.66 3.03 -16.38
N VAL A 154 -6.63 2.15 -16.06
CA VAL A 154 -6.43 0.99 -15.19
C VAL A 154 -5.81 -0.15 -16.00
N SER A 155 -4.59 -0.54 -15.65
CA SER A 155 -3.79 -1.49 -16.46
C SER A 155 -4.34 -2.92 -16.59
N THR A 156 -5.29 -3.30 -15.74
CA THR A 156 -5.98 -4.60 -15.77
C THR A 156 -7.28 -4.56 -16.56
N LEU A 157 -7.76 -3.37 -16.94
CA LEU A 157 -8.93 -3.20 -17.78
C LEU A 157 -8.46 -2.97 -19.21
N LYS A 158 -9.00 -3.76 -20.14
CA LYS A 158 -8.75 -3.60 -21.57
C LYS A 158 -10.08 -3.39 -22.28
N GLN A 159 -10.11 -2.50 -23.25
CA GLN A 159 -11.26 -2.42 -24.15
C GLN A 159 -11.36 -3.75 -24.91
N ALA A 160 -12.57 -4.30 -24.96
CA ALA A 160 -12.84 -5.43 -25.84
C ALA A 160 -12.46 -5.03 -27.28
N LYS A 161 -11.88 -5.96 -28.05
CA LYS A 161 -11.61 -5.71 -29.46
C LYS A 161 -12.94 -5.41 -30.15
N ALA A 162 -13.05 -4.23 -30.77
CA ALA A 162 -14.18 -3.91 -31.64
C ALA A 162 -14.21 -4.93 -32.80
N PRO A 163 -15.39 -5.37 -33.24
CA PRO A 163 -15.50 -6.14 -34.48
C PRO A 163 -14.89 -5.33 -35.63
N GLU A 164 -14.15 -6.00 -36.52
CA GLU A 164 -13.51 -5.34 -37.66
C GLU A 164 -14.59 -4.64 -38.52
N GLY A 165 -14.60 -3.30 -38.52
CA GLY A 165 -15.50 -2.49 -39.35
C GLY A 165 -16.30 -1.40 -38.63
N GLU A 166 -16.29 -1.31 -37.30
CA GLU A 166 -17.00 -0.25 -36.56
C GLU A 166 -16.12 0.96 -36.22
N GLU A 167 -16.71 2.16 -36.25
CA GLU A 167 -16.05 3.44 -36.00
C GLU A 167 -15.43 3.55 -34.59
N ALA A 168 -14.32 4.28 -34.45
CA ALA A 168 -13.57 4.42 -33.21
C ALA A 168 -14.38 4.95 -32.00
N GLU A 169 -15.47 5.71 -32.24
CA GLU A 169 -16.35 6.20 -31.17
C GLU A 169 -17.19 5.10 -30.51
N SER A 170 -17.55 4.05 -31.26
CA SER A 170 -18.29 2.90 -30.72
C SER A 170 -17.40 2.06 -29.79
N ALA A 171 -16.10 1.96 -30.09
CA ALA A 171 -15.11 1.25 -29.29
C ALA A 171 -14.90 1.89 -27.90
N VAL A 172 -15.11 3.20 -27.75
CA VAL A 172 -15.03 3.90 -26.45
C VAL A 172 -16.20 3.54 -25.53
N LYS A 173 -17.35 3.16 -26.09
CA LYS A 173 -18.54 2.72 -25.33
C LYS A 173 -18.58 1.22 -25.07
N ALA A 174 -17.66 0.45 -25.64
CA ALA A 174 -17.60 -0.99 -25.43
C ALA A 174 -17.28 -1.31 -23.95
N PRO A 175 -17.87 -2.38 -23.38
CA PRO A 175 -17.54 -2.82 -22.03
C PRO A 175 -16.06 -3.17 -21.95
N MET A 176 -15.40 -2.73 -20.88
CA MET A 176 -14.02 -3.12 -20.60
C MET A 176 -14.00 -4.52 -19.99
N GLU A 177 -13.10 -5.35 -20.50
CA GLU A 177 -12.84 -6.70 -19.99
C GLU A 177 -11.71 -6.66 -18.96
N PHE A 178 -11.90 -7.37 -17.85
CA PHE A 178 -10.85 -7.55 -16.85
C PHE A 178 -9.87 -8.63 -17.28
N VAL A 179 -8.62 -8.23 -17.54
CA VAL A 179 -7.51 -9.11 -17.89
C VAL A 179 -6.45 -9.03 -16.80
N PRO A 180 -6.35 -10.04 -15.90
CA PRO A 180 -5.38 -10.00 -14.81
C PRO A 180 -3.95 -10.02 -15.36
N GLN A 181 -3.07 -9.26 -14.73
CA GLN A 181 -1.65 -9.30 -15.08
C GLN A 181 -1.01 -10.61 -14.58
N PRO A 182 0.02 -11.13 -15.27
CA PRO A 182 0.77 -12.28 -14.78
C PRO A 182 1.26 -12.04 -13.34
N PHE A 183 1.11 -13.05 -12.47
CA PHE A 183 1.51 -13.00 -11.06
C PHE A 183 0.79 -11.95 -10.19
N SER A 184 -0.32 -11.35 -10.65
CA SER A 184 -1.10 -10.40 -9.86
C SER A 184 -1.91 -11.04 -8.73
N GLN A 185 -2.43 -12.27 -8.95
CA GLN A 185 -3.36 -12.95 -8.04
C GLN A 185 -2.96 -12.95 -6.55
N PRO A 186 -1.70 -13.20 -6.14
CA PRO A 186 -1.31 -13.20 -4.72
C PRO A 186 -1.42 -11.83 -4.03
N PHE A 187 -1.55 -10.74 -4.80
CA PHE A 187 -1.57 -9.37 -4.32
C PHE A 187 -2.95 -8.72 -4.39
N LEU A 188 -3.92 -9.34 -5.08
CA LEU A 188 -5.27 -8.82 -5.31
C LEU A 188 -6.18 -9.08 -4.10
N PHE A 189 -5.89 -8.41 -2.99
CA PHE A 189 -6.78 -8.36 -1.83
C PHE A 189 -7.13 -6.91 -1.53
N VAL A 190 -8.32 -6.68 -0.97
CA VAL A 190 -8.79 -5.34 -0.56
C VAL A 190 -8.84 -5.28 0.96
N PRO A 191 -8.26 -4.26 1.59
CA PRO A 191 -8.33 -4.10 3.04
C PRO A 191 -9.72 -3.62 3.50
N ASP A 192 -10.15 -4.04 4.69
CA ASP A 192 -11.47 -3.77 5.30
C ASP A 192 -11.86 -2.27 5.47
N TYR A 193 -10.92 -1.35 5.28
CA TYR A 193 -11.18 0.09 5.36
C TYR A 193 -11.49 0.73 4.00
N LEU A 194 -11.45 -0.05 2.91
CA LEU A 194 -11.81 0.38 1.56
C LEU A 194 -13.01 -0.42 1.07
N GLU A 195 -14.02 0.28 0.57
CA GLU A 195 -15.11 -0.30 -0.20
C GLU A 195 -14.87 0.02 -1.67
N VAL A 196 -14.70 -0.99 -2.52
CA VAL A 196 -14.29 -0.81 -3.92
C VAL A 196 -15.40 -1.29 -4.86
N ASN A 197 -15.81 -0.42 -5.78
CA ASN A 197 -16.67 -0.78 -6.89
C ASN A 197 -15.85 -0.84 -8.19
N TYR A 198 -15.62 -2.05 -8.68
CA TYR A 198 -14.82 -2.29 -9.88
C TYR A 198 -15.52 -1.88 -11.18
N ASN A 199 -16.85 -1.84 -11.21
CA ASN A 199 -17.60 -1.46 -12.42
C ASN A 199 -17.38 0.02 -12.76
N THR A 200 -17.34 0.88 -11.73
CA THR A 200 -17.14 2.33 -11.86
C THR A 200 -15.71 2.77 -11.62
N CYS A 201 -14.80 1.85 -11.27
CA CYS A 201 -13.44 2.14 -10.80
C CYS A 201 -13.43 3.19 -9.67
N SER A 202 -14.37 3.06 -8.73
CA SER A 202 -14.48 3.94 -7.57
C SER A 202 -14.22 3.21 -6.26
N THR A 203 -13.70 3.93 -5.28
CA THR A 203 -13.42 3.44 -3.93
C THR A 203 -13.88 4.46 -2.90
N CYS A 204 -14.61 4.01 -1.88
CA CYS A 204 -14.88 4.81 -0.70
C CYS A 204 -13.85 4.51 0.39
N PHE A 205 -13.23 5.55 0.96
CA PHE A 205 -12.36 5.42 2.12
C PHE A 205 -13.21 5.44 3.40
N LEU A 206 -13.52 4.27 3.95
CA LEU A 206 -14.52 4.14 5.02
C LEU A 206 -14.03 4.74 6.34
N ARG A 207 -12.80 4.42 6.74
CA ARG A 207 -12.21 4.82 8.03
C ARG A 207 -10.70 4.67 8.01
N SER A 208 -10.03 5.28 8.98
CA SER A 208 -8.60 4.99 9.21
C SER A 208 -8.38 3.53 9.69
N PRO A 209 -7.27 2.86 9.27
CA PRO A 209 -7.01 1.47 9.65
C PRO A 209 -6.84 1.27 11.16
N ILE A 210 -7.44 0.22 11.70
CA ILE A 210 -7.36 -0.13 13.12
C ILE A 210 -6.73 -1.51 13.37
N SER A 211 -6.28 -1.72 14.60
CA SER A 211 -5.78 -3.01 15.09
C SER A 211 -6.73 -3.55 16.16
N ARG A 212 -7.06 -4.84 16.05
CA ARG A 212 -7.89 -5.61 16.97
C ARG A 212 -7.08 -6.80 17.51
N PRO A 213 -7.48 -7.42 18.63
CA PRO A 213 -6.91 -8.68 19.07
C PRO A 213 -6.85 -9.69 17.90
N GLY A 214 -5.64 -10.19 17.59
CA GLY A 214 -5.42 -11.17 16.51
C GLY A 214 -5.50 -10.66 15.06
N LYS A 215 -5.90 -9.40 14.80
CA LYS A 215 -6.04 -8.87 13.42
C LYS A 215 -5.61 -7.41 13.31
N THR A 216 -4.83 -7.09 12.27
CA THR A 216 -4.51 -5.70 11.89
C THR A 216 -4.99 -5.45 10.47
N GLU A 217 -5.63 -4.31 10.24
CA GLU A 217 -6.13 -3.93 8.91
C GLU A 217 -5.03 -3.43 7.96
N ILE A 218 -3.85 -3.05 8.45
CA ILE A 218 -2.73 -2.65 7.59
C ILE A 218 -2.15 -3.87 6.89
N PRO A 219 -2.19 -3.92 5.55
CA PRO A 219 -1.60 -5.04 4.85
C PRO A 219 -0.08 -4.93 4.81
N SER A 220 0.58 -5.84 5.51
CA SER A 220 2.03 -5.86 5.62
C SER A 220 2.55 -7.30 5.59
N PRO A 221 3.60 -7.61 4.80
CA PRO A 221 4.22 -8.94 4.77
C PRO A 221 5.15 -9.19 5.98
N PHE A 222 5.10 -8.32 7.00
CA PHE A 222 6.04 -8.30 8.11
C PHE A 222 5.32 -8.60 9.43
N PRO A 223 5.89 -9.46 10.29
CA PRO A 223 5.33 -9.76 11.60
C PRO A 223 5.27 -8.52 12.53
N PRO A 224 4.33 -8.49 13.49
CA PRO A 224 4.16 -7.38 14.44
C PRO A 224 5.44 -6.96 15.18
N GLN A 225 6.33 -7.90 15.48
CA GLN A 225 7.60 -7.66 16.18
C GLN A 225 8.53 -6.75 15.37
N MET A 226 8.56 -6.90 14.04
CA MET A 226 9.35 -6.01 13.17
C MET A 226 8.78 -4.59 13.15
N HIS A 227 7.45 -4.46 13.17
CA HIS A 227 6.81 -3.15 13.26
C HIS A 227 7.07 -2.49 14.61
N ALA A 228 7.08 -3.24 15.72
CA ALA A 228 7.44 -2.72 17.04
C ALA A 228 8.87 -2.16 17.06
N LEU A 229 9.85 -2.91 16.52
CA LEU A 229 11.23 -2.43 16.41
C LEU A 229 11.36 -1.20 15.50
N ALA A 230 10.60 -1.14 14.41
CA ALA A 230 10.55 0.04 13.53
C ALA A 230 9.91 1.24 14.25
N TYR A 231 8.81 1.04 14.97
CA TYR A 231 8.17 2.07 15.80
C TYR A 231 9.16 2.65 16.81
N GLU A 232 9.86 1.79 17.56
CA GLU A 232 10.83 2.23 18.56
C GLU A 232 12.00 3.01 17.94
N PHE A 233 12.41 2.67 16.71
CA PHE A 233 13.39 3.46 15.96
C PHE A 233 12.90 4.89 15.71
N TYR A 234 11.64 5.05 15.30
CA TYR A 234 11.07 6.35 14.97
C TYR A 234 10.69 7.16 16.20
N ALA A 235 10.14 6.53 17.24
CA ALA A 235 9.75 7.18 18.49
C ALA A 235 10.95 7.83 19.20
N ARG A 236 12.13 7.18 19.19
CA ARG A 236 13.34 7.71 19.82
C ARG A 236 13.94 8.93 19.11
N ASN A 237 13.76 9.03 17.80
CA ASN A 237 14.39 10.08 16.98
C ASN A 237 13.59 11.39 16.94
N ARG A 238 12.42 11.45 17.60
CA ARG A 238 11.68 12.68 17.83
C ARG A 238 12.20 13.34 19.12
N LYS A 239 13.12 14.28 18.96
CA LYS A 239 13.37 15.34 19.96
C LYS A 239 12.43 16.49 19.69
#